data_AF-A0A0K6G3R3-F1
#
_entry.id   AF-A0A0K6G3R3-F1
#
_cell.length_a   1.000
_cell.length_b   1.000
_cell.length_c   1.000
_cell.angle_alpha   90.00
_cell.angle_beta   90.00
_cell.angle_gamma   90.00
#
_symmetry.space_group_name_H-M   'P 1'
#
loop_
_entity.id
_entity.type
_entity.pdbx_description
1 polymer ?
#
loop_
_entity_poly.entity_id
_entity_poly.type
_entity_poly.pdbx_seq_one_letter_code
_entity_poly.pdbx_strand_id
1 'polypeptide(L)'
;MPSNKRKNESDSDSEGETKELVDVDFEFFGPTEIDYLALKCLLNQLFGADATVFRIEKLTELILEQPGIGSTVKTDGVDSDPYAILTVLNMNVHKDHASIKAIINYLLEKVAEDSPAGTVLGNILSPQALAQLNGHTGLVISERLINMPPQIMPPMYRMLGEELENATNQNEPYRFDNFIVISRCFRFDDNEESTTGNSQPAKKQKRRGGILRSYHAEDECIEKVALTRADYEYTNRAERQDDSFGVDVAGHVMVFPQSKFAALVSLMGASFPAGRP
;
A
#
# COMPACT_ATOMS: atom_id res chain seq x y z
N MET A 1 54.55 54.76 21.29
CA MET A 1 53.59 54.88 20.17
C MET A 1 54.31 54.43 18.90
N PRO A 2 53.68 53.59 18.07
CA PRO A 2 54.12 52.21 17.87
C PRO A 2 54.97 51.98 16.61
N SER A 3 55.68 50.86 16.60
CA SER A 3 56.19 50.22 15.39
C SER A 3 55.90 48.72 15.43
N ASN A 4 55.68 48.19 14.23
CA ASN A 4 55.90 46.82 13.76
C ASN A 4 54.74 45.80 13.75
N LYS A 5 54.36 45.46 12.51
CA LYS A 5 53.77 44.19 12.06
C LYS A 5 54.71 43.02 12.41
N ARG A 6 54.18 41.98 13.04
CA ARG A 6 54.55 40.58 12.76
C ARG A 6 53.29 39.71 12.80
N LYS A 7 53.07 39.00 11.70
CA LYS A 7 52.19 37.83 11.60
C LYS A 7 52.65 36.79 12.63
N ASN A 8 51.71 36.18 13.32
CA ASN A 8 51.81 34.80 13.78
C ASN A 8 50.46 34.13 13.51
N GLU A 9 50.54 33.06 12.71
CA GLU A 9 49.51 32.04 12.52
C GLU A 9 49.38 31.23 13.82
N SER A 10 48.14 30.99 14.24
CA SER A 10 47.69 29.90 15.11
C SER A 10 46.18 30.08 15.28
N ASP A 11 45.33 29.09 15.22
CA ASP A 11 45.34 27.75 14.65
C ASP A 11 43.84 27.40 14.62
N SER A 12 43.45 26.61 13.63
CA SER A 12 42.19 25.88 13.49
C SER A 12 41.07 26.12 14.52
N ASP A 13 39.97 26.71 14.07
CA ASP A 13 38.61 26.25 14.42
C ASP A 13 37.69 26.49 13.22
N SER A 14 37.89 25.65 12.19
CA SER A 14 36.80 25.35 11.28
C SER A 14 35.84 24.47 12.09
N GLU A 15 34.86 25.08 12.75
CA GLU A 15 33.64 24.38 13.18
C GLU A 15 32.94 23.86 11.92
N GLY A 16 33.48 22.78 11.37
CA GLY A 16 32.76 21.95 10.43
C GLY A 16 31.61 21.37 11.23
N GLU A 17 30.41 21.87 11.00
CA GLU A 17 29.17 21.19 11.31
C GLU A 17 29.31 19.75 10.78
N THR A 18 29.72 18.82 11.64
CA THR A 18 29.61 17.40 11.38
C THR A 18 28.12 17.15 11.30
N LYS A 19 27.57 17.21 10.08
CA LYS A 19 26.23 16.69 9.80
C LYS A 19 26.24 15.27 10.35
N GLU A 20 25.60 15.09 11.48
CA GLU A 20 25.41 13.79 12.12
C GLU A 20 24.73 12.92 11.06
N LEU A 21 25.48 11.97 10.50
CA LEU A 21 24.95 11.07 9.49
C LEU A 21 23.93 10.19 10.21
N VAL A 22 22.66 10.43 9.96
CA VAL A 22 21.57 9.57 10.45
C VAL A 22 21.53 8.37 9.52
N ASP A 23 21.96 7.23 10.04
CA ASP A 23 21.81 5.94 9.38
C ASP A 23 20.41 5.38 9.68
N VAL A 24 19.72 4.90 8.65
CA VAL A 24 18.36 4.37 8.77
C VAL A 24 18.34 3.02 8.07
N ASP A 25 18.24 1.96 8.86
CA ASP A 25 18.11 0.60 8.37
C ASP A 25 16.63 0.22 8.25
N PHE A 26 16.26 -0.38 7.12
CA PHE A 26 14.93 -0.95 6.92
C PHE A 26 14.98 -2.45 7.19
N GLU A 27 14.47 -2.85 8.35
CA GLU A 27 14.44 -4.25 8.78
C GLU A 27 13.07 -4.87 8.54
N PHE A 28 13.03 -6.15 8.17
CA PHE A 28 11.82 -6.88 7.83
C PHE A 28 11.50 -7.90 8.92
N PHE A 29 10.28 -7.84 9.46
CA PHE A 29 9.82 -8.74 10.52
C PHE A 29 8.47 -9.36 10.16
N GLY A 30 8.12 -10.50 10.76
CA GLY A 30 6.74 -10.99 10.71
C GLY A 30 5.82 -10.08 11.54
N PRO A 31 4.53 -9.93 11.20
CA PRO A 31 3.55 -9.24 12.04
C PRO A 31 3.40 -9.94 13.40
N THR A 32 3.34 -9.16 14.49
CA THR A 32 3.20 -9.66 15.87
C THR A 32 2.16 -8.88 16.65
N GLU A 33 1.74 -9.37 17.81
CA GLU A 33 0.74 -8.72 18.65
C GLU A 33 1.11 -7.27 19.06
N ILE A 34 2.40 -6.97 19.19
CA ILE A 34 2.91 -5.63 19.49
C ILE A 34 2.51 -4.63 18.39
N ASP A 35 2.38 -5.11 17.14
CA ASP A 35 2.09 -4.29 15.97
C ASP A 35 0.61 -3.89 15.86
N TYR A 36 -0.27 -4.42 16.72
CA TYR A 36 -1.73 -4.28 16.58
C TYR A 36 -2.18 -2.84 16.32
N LEU A 37 -1.68 -1.87 17.09
CA LEU A 37 -2.11 -0.48 16.96
C LEU A 37 -1.63 0.15 15.65
N ALA A 38 -0.38 -0.10 15.26
CA ALA A 38 0.19 0.42 14.03
C ALA A 38 -0.46 -0.19 12.78
N LEU A 39 -0.68 -1.51 12.78
CA LEU A 39 -1.41 -2.19 11.69
C LEU A 39 -2.83 -1.69 11.57
N LYS A 40 -3.53 -1.49 12.70
CA LYS A 40 -4.86 -0.87 12.70
C LYS A 40 -4.83 0.53 12.05
N CYS A 41 -3.83 1.35 12.33
CA CYS A 41 -3.66 2.66 11.71
C CYS A 41 -3.40 2.55 10.20
N LEU A 42 -2.51 1.66 9.76
CA LEU A 42 -2.23 1.40 8.35
C LEU A 42 -3.48 0.92 7.61
N LEU A 43 -4.25 0.00 8.18
CA LEU A 43 -5.49 -0.47 7.57
C LEU A 43 -6.56 0.62 7.49
N ASN A 44 -6.71 1.46 8.52
CA ASN A 44 -7.60 2.63 8.44
C ASN A 44 -7.14 3.58 7.33
N GLN A 45 -5.83 3.77 7.18
CA GLN A 45 -5.27 4.54 6.09
C GLN A 45 -5.61 3.92 4.72
N LEU A 46 -5.43 2.61 4.54
CA LEU A 46 -5.68 1.87 3.30
C LEU A 46 -7.13 1.98 2.82
N PHE A 47 -8.09 1.76 3.72
CA PHE A 47 -9.51 1.79 3.38
C PHE A 47 -10.13 3.20 3.43
N GLY A 48 -9.36 4.18 3.89
CA GLY A 48 -9.73 5.60 3.88
C GLY A 48 -11.07 5.88 4.55
N ALA A 49 -11.92 6.65 3.87
CA ALA A 49 -13.19 7.11 4.44
C ALA A 49 -14.18 5.97 4.76
N ASP A 50 -14.03 4.82 4.11
CA ASP A 50 -14.92 3.67 4.31
C ASP A 50 -14.35 2.63 5.27
N ALA A 51 -13.21 2.89 5.93
CA ALA A 51 -12.56 1.98 6.88
C ALA A 51 -13.53 1.36 7.91
N THR A 52 -14.49 2.16 8.41
CA THR A 52 -15.49 1.73 9.41
C THR A 52 -16.39 0.58 8.95
N VAL A 53 -16.55 0.38 7.63
CA VAL A 53 -17.33 -0.71 7.03
C VAL A 53 -16.63 -2.06 7.22
N PHE A 54 -15.29 -2.08 7.18
CA PHE A 54 -14.50 -3.31 7.09
C PHE A 54 -14.14 -3.93 8.43
N ARG A 55 -14.62 -3.38 9.56
CA ARG A 55 -14.34 -3.87 10.92
C ARG A 55 -12.83 -4.03 11.12
N ILE A 56 -12.08 -2.92 11.02
CA ILE A 56 -10.61 -2.92 10.97
C ILE A 56 -10.00 -3.64 12.17
N GLU A 57 -10.60 -3.54 13.35
CA GLU A 57 -10.16 -4.25 14.55
C GLU A 57 -10.10 -5.77 14.31
N LYS A 58 -11.16 -6.34 13.72
CA LYS A 58 -11.25 -7.77 13.42
C LYS A 58 -10.34 -8.17 12.26
N LEU A 59 -10.15 -7.29 11.28
CA LEU A 59 -9.20 -7.52 10.20
C LEU A 59 -7.76 -7.56 10.73
N THR A 60 -7.45 -6.68 11.68
CA THR A 60 -6.13 -6.62 12.32
C THR A 60 -5.87 -7.88 13.13
N GLU A 61 -6.83 -8.31 13.97
CA GLU A 61 -6.76 -9.59 14.69
C GLU A 61 -6.50 -10.76 13.73
N LEU A 62 -7.27 -10.83 12.63
CA LEU A 62 -7.13 -11.89 11.63
C LEU A 62 -5.75 -11.90 10.96
N ILE A 63 -5.14 -10.74 10.69
CA ILE A 63 -3.78 -10.66 10.13
C ILE A 63 -2.74 -11.20 11.12
N LEU A 64 -2.94 -10.95 12.43
CA LEU A 64 -2.02 -11.41 13.48
C LEU A 64 -2.17 -12.91 13.80
N GLU A 65 -3.35 -13.49 13.51
CA GLU A 65 -3.64 -14.92 13.71
C GLU A 65 -2.96 -15.85 12.68
N GLN A 66 -2.29 -15.31 11.65
CA GLN A 66 -1.59 -16.07 10.60
C GLN A 66 -0.06 -15.87 10.65
N PRO A 67 0.64 -16.38 11.68
CA PRO A 67 2.09 -16.24 11.79
C PRO A 67 2.79 -16.89 10.59
N GLY A 68 3.81 -16.22 10.07
CA GLY A 68 4.61 -16.71 8.94
C GLY A 68 4.11 -16.30 7.55
N ILE A 69 3.02 -15.54 7.45
CA ILE A 69 2.51 -15.00 6.18
C ILE A 69 2.51 -13.48 6.21
N GLY A 70 3.44 -12.90 5.46
CA GLY A 70 3.62 -11.47 5.31
C GLY A 70 4.74 -10.90 6.17
N SER A 71 5.07 -9.64 5.88
CA SER A 71 6.15 -8.91 6.50
C SER A 71 5.75 -7.48 6.83
N THR A 72 6.35 -6.95 7.89
CA THR A 72 6.36 -5.55 8.28
C THR A 72 7.74 -4.94 8.09
N VAL A 73 7.82 -3.62 7.95
CA VAL A 73 9.10 -2.89 7.92
C VAL A 73 9.21 -1.96 9.12
N LYS A 74 10.34 -2.05 9.83
CA LYS A 74 10.65 -1.27 11.03
C LYS A 74 12.06 -0.68 10.90
N THR A 75 12.31 0.44 11.59
CA THR A 75 13.63 1.10 11.61
C THR A 75 14.27 1.17 12.99
N ASP A 76 13.49 0.95 14.05
CA ASP A 76 13.94 1.10 15.44
C ASP A 76 13.88 -0.23 16.21
N GLY A 77 14.15 -1.34 15.50
CA GLY A 77 14.17 -2.70 16.04
C GLY A 77 12.80 -3.40 16.08
N VAL A 78 12.80 -4.65 16.56
CA VAL A 78 11.63 -5.55 16.51
C VAL A 78 10.44 -5.09 17.34
N ASP A 79 10.68 -4.33 18.41
CA ASP A 79 9.63 -3.85 19.33
C ASP A 79 9.05 -2.49 18.91
N SER A 80 9.54 -1.87 17.82
CA SER A 80 9.03 -0.60 17.32
C SER A 80 7.77 -0.77 16.47
N ASP A 81 7.06 0.33 16.24
CA ASP A 81 5.90 0.33 15.34
C ASP A 81 6.34 0.10 13.88
N PRO A 82 5.62 -0.74 13.11
CA PRO A 82 5.86 -0.90 11.69
C PRO A 82 5.38 0.28 10.85
N TYR A 83 6.18 0.63 9.83
CA TYR A 83 5.86 1.67 8.85
C TYR A 83 5.29 1.11 7.54
N ALA A 84 5.34 -0.20 7.35
CA ALA A 84 4.76 -0.89 6.22
C ALA A 84 4.25 -2.27 6.63
N ILE A 85 3.25 -2.77 5.91
CA ILE A 85 2.73 -4.14 6.00
C ILE A 85 2.48 -4.67 4.58
N LEU A 86 2.90 -5.90 4.34
CA LEU A 86 2.47 -6.72 3.20
C LEU A 86 2.07 -8.10 3.72
N THR A 87 0.83 -8.52 3.49
CA THR A 87 0.36 -9.87 3.84
C THR A 87 -0.73 -10.33 2.88
N VAL A 88 -1.08 -11.62 2.91
CA VAL A 88 -2.17 -12.20 2.13
C VAL A 88 -3.12 -12.98 3.03
N LEU A 89 -4.42 -12.73 2.87
CA LEU A 89 -5.47 -13.46 3.55
C LEU A 89 -6.21 -14.38 2.58
N ASN A 90 -6.46 -15.63 2.96
CA ASN A 90 -7.27 -16.52 2.14
C ASN A 90 -8.77 -16.18 2.26
N MET A 91 -9.37 -15.66 1.20
CA MET A 91 -10.78 -15.26 1.18
C MET A 91 -11.75 -16.44 1.25
N ASN A 92 -11.38 -17.62 0.74
CA ASN A 92 -12.21 -18.83 0.75
C ASN A 92 -12.29 -19.46 2.15
N VAL A 93 -11.17 -19.47 2.88
CA VAL A 93 -11.08 -19.96 4.27
C VAL A 93 -11.82 -19.01 5.20
N HIS A 94 -11.60 -17.70 5.04
CA HIS A 94 -12.16 -16.68 5.93
C HIS A 94 -13.45 -16.06 5.41
N LYS A 95 -14.16 -16.69 4.46
CA LYS A 95 -15.39 -16.14 3.83
C LYS A 95 -16.49 -15.73 4.81
N ASP A 96 -16.57 -16.40 5.97
CA ASP A 96 -17.56 -16.12 7.01
C ASP A 96 -17.04 -15.12 8.06
N HIS A 97 -15.75 -14.75 8.00
CA HIS A 97 -15.19 -13.72 8.87
C HIS A 97 -15.78 -12.35 8.53
N ALA A 98 -16.16 -11.58 9.55
CA ALA A 98 -16.93 -10.35 9.39
C ALA A 98 -16.24 -9.33 8.46
N SER A 99 -14.93 -9.14 8.58
CA SER A 99 -14.16 -8.22 7.75
C SER A 99 -14.06 -8.69 6.29
N ILE A 100 -13.84 -9.99 6.07
CA ILE A 100 -13.71 -10.55 4.71
C ILE A 100 -15.05 -10.46 3.98
N LYS A 101 -16.14 -10.82 4.67
CA LYS A 101 -17.50 -10.65 4.15
C LYS A 101 -17.82 -9.20 3.81
N ALA A 102 -17.42 -8.25 4.66
CA ALA A 102 -17.59 -6.82 4.40
C ALA A 102 -16.81 -6.37 3.16
N ILE A 103 -15.56 -6.81 3.01
CA ILE A 103 -14.72 -6.51 1.84
C ILE A 103 -15.34 -7.08 0.55
N ILE A 104 -15.77 -8.34 0.56
CA ILE A 104 -16.41 -8.98 -0.61
C ILE A 104 -17.65 -8.19 -1.04
N ASN A 105 -18.56 -7.93 -0.10
CA ASN A 105 -19.80 -7.21 -0.40
C ASN A 105 -19.50 -5.81 -0.93
N TYR A 106 -18.55 -5.11 -0.32
CA TYR A 106 -18.16 -3.77 -0.72
C TYR A 106 -17.60 -3.74 -2.14
N LEU A 107 -16.69 -4.67 -2.49
CA LEU A 107 -16.13 -4.73 -3.85
C LEU A 107 -17.20 -5.03 -4.90
N LEU A 108 -18.12 -5.96 -4.61
CA LEU A 108 -19.23 -6.30 -5.51
C LEU A 108 -20.26 -5.17 -5.64
N GLU A 109 -20.42 -4.33 -4.60
CA GLU A 109 -21.28 -3.15 -4.65
C GLU A 109 -20.62 -2.00 -5.45
N LYS A 110 -19.31 -1.79 -5.25
CA LYS A 110 -18.58 -0.65 -5.79
C LYS A 110 -18.17 -0.80 -7.24
N VAL A 111 -17.92 -2.03 -7.68
CA VAL A 111 -17.53 -2.31 -9.06
C VAL A 111 -18.76 -2.72 -9.84
N ALA A 112 -19.06 -1.97 -10.91
CA ALA A 112 -20.22 -2.24 -11.75
C ALA A 112 -20.18 -3.66 -12.33
N GLU A 113 -21.25 -4.42 -12.13
CA GLU A 113 -21.35 -5.85 -12.47
C GLU A 113 -21.12 -6.13 -13.98
N ASP A 114 -21.57 -5.21 -14.83
CA ASP A 114 -21.44 -5.25 -16.29
C ASP A 114 -20.04 -4.86 -16.80
N SER A 115 -19.18 -4.34 -15.92
CA SER A 115 -17.79 -4.04 -16.29
C SER A 115 -16.94 -5.32 -16.37
N PRO A 116 -15.84 -5.32 -17.15
CA PRO A 116 -14.91 -6.44 -17.18
C PRO A 116 -14.38 -6.84 -15.79
N ALA A 117 -14.15 -5.85 -14.91
CA ALA A 117 -13.75 -6.08 -13.53
C ALA A 117 -14.86 -6.69 -12.69
N GLY A 118 -16.10 -6.20 -12.82
CA GLY A 118 -17.26 -6.74 -12.12
C GLY A 118 -17.52 -8.19 -12.47
N THR A 119 -17.40 -8.57 -13.74
CA THR A 119 -17.51 -9.97 -14.18
C THR A 119 -16.43 -10.86 -13.54
N VAL A 120 -15.18 -10.42 -13.52
CA VAL A 120 -14.08 -11.19 -12.89
C VAL A 120 -14.29 -11.32 -11.38
N LEU A 121 -14.59 -10.22 -10.69
CA LEU A 121 -14.86 -10.22 -9.24
C LEU A 121 -16.07 -11.09 -8.90
N GLY A 122 -17.16 -10.97 -9.65
CA GLY A 122 -18.37 -11.78 -9.48
C GLY A 122 -18.08 -13.27 -9.62
N ASN A 123 -17.20 -13.67 -10.54
CA ASN A 123 -16.81 -15.06 -10.71
C ASN A 123 -15.99 -15.58 -9.50
N ILE A 124 -14.93 -14.87 -9.11
CA ILE A 124 -13.99 -15.34 -8.08
C ILE A 124 -14.49 -15.14 -6.64
N LEU A 125 -15.40 -14.18 -6.42
CA LEU A 125 -16.00 -13.90 -5.11
C LEU A 125 -17.44 -14.44 -4.99
N SER A 126 -17.93 -15.19 -5.98
CA SER A 126 -19.24 -15.84 -5.88
C SER A 126 -19.29 -16.81 -4.68
N PRO A 127 -20.45 -17.02 -4.05
CA PRO A 127 -20.60 -18.02 -2.99
C PRO A 127 -20.14 -19.41 -3.42
N GLN A 128 -20.36 -19.77 -4.70
CA GLN A 128 -19.91 -21.03 -5.28
C GLN A 128 -18.39 -21.11 -5.34
N ALA A 129 -17.70 -20.08 -5.82
CA ALA A 129 -16.23 -20.05 -5.86
C ALA A 129 -15.61 -20.08 -4.46
N LEU A 130 -16.16 -19.30 -3.53
CA LEU A 130 -15.69 -19.26 -2.14
C LEU A 130 -15.94 -20.58 -1.37
N ALA A 131 -16.86 -21.42 -1.84
CA ALA A 131 -17.12 -22.75 -1.28
C ALA A 131 -16.21 -23.86 -1.85
N GLN A 132 -15.45 -23.60 -2.91
CA GLN A 132 -14.54 -24.59 -3.50
C GLN A 132 -13.34 -24.86 -2.59
N LEU A 133 -12.83 -26.09 -2.66
CA LEU A 133 -11.63 -26.55 -1.94
C LEU A 133 -10.32 -26.21 -2.69
N ASN A 134 -10.44 -25.77 -3.93
CA ASN A 134 -9.34 -25.36 -4.80
C ASN A 134 -9.72 -24.04 -5.49
N GLY A 135 -8.77 -23.43 -6.20
CA GLY A 135 -9.01 -22.13 -6.84
C GLY A 135 -9.20 -20.99 -5.86
N HIS A 136 -8.49 -21.04 -4.72
CA HIS A 136 -8.62 -20.01 -3.70
C HIS A 136 -8.17 -18.64 -4.21
N THR A 137 -8.78 -17.60 -3.64
CA THR A 137 -8.44 -16.21 -3.89
C THR A 137 -7.74 -15.61 -2.68
N GLY A 138 -6.55 -15.05 -2.90
CA GLY A 138 -5.77 -14.35 -1.87
C GLY A 138 -6.09 -12.85 -1.89
N LEU A 139 -6.45 -12.28 -0.75
CA LEU A 139 -6.55 -10.83 -0.56
C LEU A 139 -5.20 -10.30 -0.10
N VAL A 140 -4.50 -9.58 -0.98
CA VAL A 140 -3.25 -8.88 -0.65
C VAL A 140 -3.59 -7.59 0.09
N ILE A 141 -3.03 -7.44 1.28
CA ILE A 141 -3.04 -6.20 2.05
C ILE A 141 -1.63 -5.63 1.97
N SER A 142 -1.50 -4.47 1.33
CA SER A 142 -0.22 -3.78 1.12
C SER A 142 -0.41 -2.30 1.42
N GLU A 143 0.24 -1.79 2.47
CA GLU A 143 0.13 -0.38 2.86
C GLU A 143 1.40 0.06 3.58
N ARG A 144 1.78 1.32 3.42
CA ARG A 144 2.97 1.90 4.04
C ARG A 144 2.80 3.40 4.25
N LEU A 145 3.57 3.97 5.17
CA LEU A 145 3.61 5.41 5.31
C LEU A 145 4.15 6.07 4.02
N ILE A 146 3.67 7.27 3.71
CA ILE A 146 3.98 7.97 2.45
C ILE A 146 5.48 8.27 2.29
N ASN A 147 6.19 8.42 3.41
CA ASN A 147 7.64 8.64 3.46
C ASN A 147 8.46 7.37 3.28
N MET A 148 7.84 6.19 3.29
CA MET A 148 8.54 4.92 3.07
C MET A 148 8.93 4.76 1.59
N PRO A 149 10.20 4.43 1.29
CA PRO A 149 10.66 4.30 -0.07
C PRO A 149 10.04 3.06 -0.75
N PRO A 150 9.61 3.13 -2.03
CA PRO A 150 9.06 1.97 -2.74
C PRO A 150 10.07 0.82 -2.93
N GLN A 151 11.36 1.06 -2.72
CA GLN A 151 12.44 0.07 -2.77
C GLN A 151 12.31 -1.03 -1.71
N ILE A 152 11.47 -0.86 -0.68
CA ILE A 152 11.15 -1.94 0.27
C ILE A 152 10.20 -2.98 -0.34
N MET A 153 9.43 -2.64 -1.37
CA MET A 153 8.39 -3.54 -1.90
C MET A 153 8.94 -4.79 -2.61
N PRO A 154 9.99 -4.72 -3.45
CA PRO A 154 10.56 -5.90 -4.08
C PRO A 154 10.99 -7.01 -3.09
N PRO A 155 11.75 -6.73 -2.01
CA PRO A 155 12.06 -7.76 -1.03
C PRO A 155 10.82 -8.27 -0.28
N MET A 156 9.86 -7.42 0.10
CA MET A 156 8.63 -7.86 0.76
C MET A 156 7.83 -8.85 -0.11
N TYR A 157 7.63 -8.55 -1.40
CA TYR A 157 6.92 -9.47 -2.31
C TYR A 157 7.70 -10.75 -2.59
N ARG A 158 9.05 -10.71 -2.56
CA ARG A 158 9.88 -11.92 -2.68
C ARG A 158 9.68 -12.83 -1.47
N MET A 159 9.81 -12.27 -0.25
CA MET A 159 9.59 -13.01 1.00
C MET A 159 8.19 -13.61 1.04
N LEU A 160 7.17 -12.82 0.69
CA LEU A 160 5.79 -13.31 0.60
C LEU A 160 5.66 -14.49 -0.36
N GLY A 161 6.32 -14.46 -1.53
CA GLY A 161 6.33 -15.59 -2.46
C GLY A 161 6.90 -16.87 -1.87
N GLU A 162 8.04 -16.76 -1.15
CA GLU A 162 8.70 -17.88 -0.47
C GLU A 162 7.85 -18.43 0.68
N GLU A 163 7.23 -17.54 1.48
CA GLU A 163 6.30 -17.90 2.56
C GLU A 163 5.08 -18.66 2.03
N LEU A 164 4.46 -18.19 0.95
CA LEU A 164 3.31 -18.85 0.32
C LEU A 164 3.68 -20.23 -0.24
N GLU A 165 4.86 -20.37 -0.83
CA GLU A 165 5.37 -21.66 -1.31
C GLU A 165 5.62 -22.63 -0.14
N ASN A 166 6.25 -22.15 0.93
CA ASN A 166 6.51 -22.94 2.14
C ASN A 166 5.22 -23.40 2.83
N ALA A 167 4.23 -22.51 2.95
CA ALA A 167 2.92 -22.84 3.51
C ALA A 167 2.17 -23.85 2.64
N THR A 168 2.20 -23.67 1.31
CA THR A 168 1.61 -24.64 0.37
C THR A 168 2.27 -26.02 0.48
N ASN A 169 3.60 -26.07 0.62
CA ASN A 169 4.34 -27.33 0.81
C ASN A 169 4.00 -28.04 2.14
N GLN A 170 3.56 -27.28 3.15
CA GLN A 170 3.06 -27.78 4.43
C GLN A 170 1.56 -28.17 4.39
N ASN A 171 0.93 -28.13 3.22
CA ASN A 171 -0.51 -28.34 3.01
C ASN A 171 -1.40 -27.31 3.73
N GLU A 172 -0.87 -26.13 4.02
CA GLU A 172 -1.67 -25.01 4.48
C GLU A 172 -2.46 -24.41 3.29
N PRO A 173 -3.61 -23.75 3.55
CA PRO A 173 -4.52 -23.34 2.49
C PRO A 173 -4.05 -22.09 1.73
N TYR A 174 -2.76 -21.92 1.44
CA TYR A 174 -2.20 -20.74 0.77
C TYR A 174 -1.95 -20.92 -0.74
N ARG A 175 -2.53 -21.98 -1.32
CA ARG A 175 -2.50 -22.20 -2.77
C ARG A 175 -3.57 -21.37 -3.47
N PHE A 176 -3.18 -20.23 -4.01
CA PHE A 176 -4.07 -19.31 -4.72
C PHE A 176 -4.01 -19.46 -6.24
N ASP A 177 -5.14 -19.23 -6.90
CA ASP A 177 -5.21 -19.07 -8.36
C ASP A 177 -5.17 -17.59 -8.75
N ASN A 178 -5.77 -16.73 -7.91
CA ASN A 178 -5.88 -15.30 -8.13
C ASN A 178 -5.57 -14.53 -6.84
N PHE A 179 -5.02 -13.33 -7.02
CA PHE A 179 -4.87 -12.35 -5.98
C PHE A 179 -5.73 -11.13 -6.26
N ILE A 180 -6.35 -10.60 -5.22
CA ILE A 180 -7.03 -9.31 -5.22
C ILE A 180 -6.15 -8.34 -4.42
N VAL A 181 -5.84 -7.20 -5.00
CA VAL A 181 -5.16 -6.09 -4.34
C VAL A 181 -6.12 -4.93 -4.26
N ILE A 182 -6.31 -4.40 -3.05
CA ILE A 182 -7.00 -3.14 -2.81
C ILE A 182 -5.93 -2.11 -2.52
N SER A 183 -5.96 -0.97 -3.22
CA SER A 183 -5.05 0.14 -2.97
C SER A 183 -5.76 1.47 -3.19
N ARG A 184 -5.08 2.55 -2.82
CA ARG A 184 -5.59 3.91 -2.86
C ARG A 184 -5.15 4.59 -4.13
N CYS A 185 -6.04 5.42 -4.66
CA CYS A 185 -5.73 6.31 -5.75
C CYS A 185 -6.18 7.72 -5.38
N PHE A 186 -5.66 8.72 -6.07
CA PHE A 186 -6.05 10.10 -5.87
C PHE A 186 -6.27 10.79 -7.20
N ARG A 187 -7.17 11.76 -7.21
CA ARG A 187 -7.34 12.68 -8.33
C ARG A 187 -6.47 13.90 -8.11
N PHE A 188 -5.72 14.22 -9.15
CA PHE A 188 -5.01 15.47 -9.27
C PHE A 188 -5.70 16.33 -10.32
N ASP A 189 -6.03 17.58 -9.97
CA ASP A 189 -6.50 18.56 -10.95
C ASP A 189 -5.27 19.31 -11.48
N ASP A 190 -4.92 19.11 -12.75
CA ASP A 190 -3.73 19.71 -13.39
C ASP A 190 -3.67 21.25 -13.29
N ASN A 191 -4.78 21.91 -12.95
CA ASN A 191 -4.85 23.36 -12.77
C ASN A 191 -4.21 23.86 -11.47
N GLU A 192 -3.99 23.00 -10.47
CA GLU A 192 -3.44 23.40 -9.16
C GLU A 192 -1.91 23.56 -9.14
N GLU A 193 -1.17 23.06 -10.14
CA GLU A 193 0.25 23.40 -10.31
C GLU A 193 0.46 24.87 -10.74
N SER A 194 -0.51 25.43 -11.47
CA SER A 194 -0.38 26.78 -12.05
C SER A 194 -0.55 27.93 -11.05
N THR A 195 -0.99 27.66 -9.81
CA THR A 195 -1.21 28.69 -8.78
C THR A 195 0.00 28.96 -7.90
N THR A 196 1.11 28.24 -8.07
CA THR A 196 2.40 28.61 -7.43
C THR A 196 3.18 29.69 -8.20
N GLY A 197 2.63 30.20 -9.31
CA GLY A 197 3.16 31.36 -10.03
C GLY A 197 2.05 32.24 -10.58
N ASN A 198 1.77 33.36 -9.88
CA ASN A 198 1.05 34.56 -10.35
C ASN A 198 0.12 34.37 -11.58
N SER A 199 -1.20 34.20 -11.39
CA SER A 199 -2.25 34.66 -12.32
C SER A 199 -3.69 34.50 -11.78
N GLN A 200 -4.57 35.36 -12.28
CA GLN A 200 -5.92 35.76 -11.85
C GLN A 200 -7.04 34.69 -11.77
N PRO A 201 -8.17 34.99 -11.08
CA PRO A 201 -9.25 34.01 -10.83
C PRO A 201 -10.10 33.74 -12.08
N ALA A 202 -10.05 32.51 -12.59
CA ALA A 202 -10.97 32.00 -13.60
C ALA A 202 -12.20 31.34 -12.96
N LYS A 203 -13.38 31.55 -13.57
CA LYS A 203 -14.70 31.15 -13.08
C LYS A 203 -14.83 29.64 -12.84
N LYS A 204 -15.26 29.29 -11.63
CA LYS A 204 -15.58 27.94 -11.14
C LYS A 204 -16.69 27.28 -11.98
N GLN A 205 -16.31 26.26 -12.76
CA GLN A 205 -17.22 25.27 -13.32
C GLN A 205 -16.99 23.94 -12.57
N LYS A 206 -18.08 23.21 -12.26
CA LYS A 206 -18.09 21.98 -11.45
C LYS A 206 -16.91 21.05 -11.77
N ARG A 207 -15.99 20.91 -10.80
CA ARG A 207 -14.79 20.05 -10.86
C ARG A 207 -15.21 18.58 -10.81
N ARG A 208 -15.30 17.94 -11.98
CA ARG A 208 -15.36 16.47 -12.15
C ARG A 208 -14.49 16.15 -13.35
N GLY A 209 -13.19 15.92 -13.14
CA GLY A 209 -12.31 15.63 -14.28
C GLY A 209 -10.82 15.42 -14.05
N GLY A 210 -10.30 15.40 -12.82
CA GLY A 210 -8.89 15.05 -12.58
C GLY A 210 -8.57 13.60 -12.93
N ILE A 211 -7.38 13.35 -13.48
CA ILE A 211 -6.87 12.01 -13.80
C ILE A 211 -6.60 11.27 -12.47
N LEU A 212 -7.11 10.04 -12.34
CA LEU A 212 -6.78 9.18 -11.20
C LEU A 212 -5.34 8.67 -11.35
N ARG A 213 -4.56 8.80 -10.28
CA ARG A 213 -3.19 8.29 -10.17
C ARG A 213 -3.11 7.36 -8.97
N SER A 214 -2.30 6.32 -9.10
CA SER A 214 -2.07 5.37 -8.03
C SER A 214 -1.29 6.06 -6.91
N TYR A 215 -1.67 5.80 -5.66
CA TYR A 215 -0.99 6.38 -4.50
C TYR A 215 0.36 5.71 -4.26
N HIS A 216 0.40 4.40 -4.48
CA HIS A 216 1.59 3.58 -4.35
C HIS A 216 2.23 3.36 -5.72
N ALA A 217 3.56 3.53 -5.82
CA ALA A 217 4.28 3.36 -7.07
C ALA A 217 4.26 1.89 -7.54
N GLU A 218 4.24 0.96 -6.58
CA GLU A 218 4.12 -0.47 -6.80
C GLU A 218 2.81 -0.89 -7.49
N ASP A 219 1.74 -0.09 -7.37
CA ASP A 219 0.47 -0.37 -8.07
C ASP A 219 0.68 -0.36 -9.58
N GLU A 220 1.51 0.52 -10.13
CA GLU A 220 1.81 0.54 -11.57
C GLU A 220 2.45 -0.77 -12.05
N CYS A 221 3.17 -1.47 -11.17
CA CYS A 221 3.72 -2.80 -11.47
C CYS A 221 2.63 -3.87 -11.43
N ILE A 222 1.73 -3.80 -10.46
CA ILE A 222 0.59 -4.72 -10.31
C ILE A 222 -0.35 -4.57 -11.51
N GLU A 223 -0.63 -3.36 -11.94
CA GLU A 223 -1.46 -3.05 -13.11
C GLU A 223 -0.96 -3.71 -14.40
N LYS A 224 0.36 -3.74 -14.60
CA LYS A 224 0.98 -4.37 -15.78
C LYS A 224 0.79 -5.89 -15.83
N VAL A 225 0.52 -6.54 -14.70
CA VAL A 225 0.27 -7.98 -14.62
C VAL A 225 -1.20 -8.33 -14.33
N ALA A 226 -2.03 -7.33 -14.06
CA ALA A 226 -3.43 -7.49 -13.72
C ALA A 226 -4.25 -8.01 -14.91
N LEU A 227 -5.18 -8.91 -14.62
CA LEU A 227 -6.25 -9.30 -15.55
C LEU A 227 -7.28 -8.20 -15.67
N THR A 228 -7.55 -7.50 -14.57
CA THR A 228 -8.53 -6.42 -14.53
C THR A 228 -8.20 -5.42 -13.44
N ARG A 229 -8.68 -4.19 -13.65
CA ARG A 229 -8.63 -3.07 -12.71
C ARG A 229 -9.97 -2.36 -12.72
N ALA A 230 -10.45 -1.96 -11.55
CA ALA A 230 -11.55 -1.02 -11.42
C ALA A 230 -11.23 0.03 -10.36
N ASP A 231 -11.54 1.28 -10.69
CA ASP A 231 -11.50 2.39 -9.73
C ASP A 231 -12.92 2.59 -9.16
N TYR A 232 -13.01 3.00 -7.89
CA TYR A 232 -14.27 3.26 -7.22
C TYR A 232 -14.19 4.43 -6.23
N GLU A 233 -15.31 5.12 -6.05
CA GLU A 233 -15.42 6.19 -5.05
C GLU A 233 -15.75 5.64 -3.67
N TYR A 234 -15.17 6.24 -2.63
CA TYR A 234 -15.59 5.99 -1.26
C TYR A 234 -17.01 6.53 -1.01
N THR A 235 -17.82 5.77 -0.28
CA THR A 235 -19.20 6.13 0.10
C THR A 235 -19.20 7.32 1.05
N ASN A 236 -18.35 7.28 2.08
CA ASN A 236 -18.33 8.28 3.15
C ASN A 236 -17.34 9.41 2.89
N ARG A 237 -17.06 9.71 1.61
CA ARG A 237 -16.14 10.78 1.23
C ARG A 237 -16.64 12.12 1.77
N ALA A 238 -15.81 12.81 2.55
CA ALA A 238 -16.10 14.18 2.96
C ALA A 238 -16.08 15.10 1.74
N GLU A 239 -17.16 15.86 1.52
CA GLU A 239 -17.18 16.91 0.51
C GLU A 239 -16.15 17.98 0.89
N ARG A 240 -15.21 18.24 -0.02
CA ARG A 240 -14.23 19.29 0.19
C ARG A 240 -14.85 20.65 0.01
N GLN A 241 -14.52 21.53 0.94
CA GLN A 241 -14.67 22.96 0.71
C GLN A 241 -13.57 23.40 -0.27
N ASP A 242 -13.90 24.31 -1.18
CA ASP A 242 -13.03 24.76 -2.26
C ASP A 242 -11.65 25.31 -1.80
N ASP A 243 -11.53 25.69 -0.53
CA ASP A 243 -10.30 26.23 0.07
C ASP A 243 -9.52 25.19 0.91
N SER A 244 -9.93 23.92 0.88
CA SER A 244 -9.24 22.84 1.61
C SER A 244 -8.04 22.30 0.83
N PHE A 245 -6.86 22.33 1.45
CA PHE A 245 -5.66 21.67 0.93
C PHE A 245 -5.85 20.14 0.96
N GLY A 246 -5.61 19.46 -0.17
CA GLY A 246 -5.61 17.99 -0.26
C GLY A 246 -5.96 17.45 -1.66
N VAL A 247 -5.71 16.15 -1.90
CA VAL A 247 -6.00 15.45 -3.17
C VAL A 247 -7.10 14.41 -3.03
N ASP A 248 -8.08 14.41 -3.95
CA ASP A 248 -9.33 13.66 -3.82
C ASP A 248 -9.07 12.16 -3.85
N VAL A 249 -9.20 11.48 -2.70
CA VAL A 249 -8.85 10.07 -2.57
C VAL A 249 -10.02 9.19 -2.98
N ALA A 250 -9.70 8.15 -3.74
CA ALA A 250 -10.57 7.06 -4.16
C ALA A 250 -9.85 5.73 -3.91
N GLY A 251 -10.55 4.62 -4.15
CA GLY A 251 -9.95 3.29 -4.11
C GLY A 251 -9.87 2.68 -5.50
N HIS A 252 -9.00 1.71 -5.66
CA HIS A 252 -9.06 0.82 -6.79
C HIS A 252 -8.81 -0.63 -6.36
N VAL A 253 -9.29 -1.54 -7.19
CA VAL A 253 -9.09 -2.97 -7.02
C VAL A 253 -8.45 -3.54 -8.28
N MET A 254 -7.44 -4.36 -8.09
CA MET A 254 -6.71 -5.05 -9.15
C MET A 254 -6.75 -6.54 -8.88
N VAL A 255 -6.94 -7.34 -9.93
CA VAL A 255 -6.89 -8.80 -9.85
C VAL A 255 -5.81 -9.31 -10.77
N PHE A 256 -4.90 -10.15 -10.27
CA PHE A 256 -3.88 -10.79 -11.07
C PHE A 256 -3.76 -12.29 -10.72
N PRO A 257 -3.35 -13.15 -11.66
CA PRO A 257 -3.30 -14.59 -11.43
C PRO A 257 -1.97 -14.97 -10.78
N GLN A 258 -1.96 -16.06 -10.00
CA GLN A 258 -0.76 -16.60 -9.35
C GLN A 258 0.41 -16.81 -10.32
N SER A 259 0.11 -17.21 -11.57
CA SER A 259 1.13 -17.41 -12.61
C SER A 259 1.94 -16.16 -12.96
N LYS A 260 1.46 -14.97 -12.58
CA LYS A 260 2.15 -13.69 -12.79
C LYS A 260 2.87 -13.17 -11.55
N PHE A 261 2.77 -13.84 -10.40
CA PHE A 261 3.40 -13.38 -9.16
C PHE A 261 4.93 -13.24 -9.30
N ALA A 262 5.61 -14.24 -9.85
CA ALA A 262 7.06 -14.16 -10.09
C ALA A 262 7.45 -13.04 -11.09
N ALA A 263 6.61 -12.80 -12.09
CA ALA A 263 6.81 -11.70 -13.04
C ALA A 263 6.62 -10.33 -12.38
N LEU A 264 5.65 -10.21 -11.46
CA LEU A 264 5.43 -9.01 -10.65
C LEU A 264 6.66 -8.69 -9.79
N VAL A 265 7.19 -9.68 -9.05
CA VAL A 265 8.41 -9.52 -8.23
C VAL A 265 9.58 -9.03 -9.10
N SER A 266 9.75 -9.62 -10.29
CA SER A 266 10.81 -9.24 -11.23
C SER A 266 10.63 -7.81 -11.75
N LEU A 267 9.39 -7.42 -12.07
CA LEU A 267 9.04 -6.08 -12.53
C LEU A 267 9.26 -5.02 -11.45
N MET A 268 8.86 -5.32 -10.20
CA MET A 268 9.11 -4.44 -9.05
C MET A 268 10.62 -4.28 -8.82
N GLY A 269 11.40 -5.38 -8.87
CA GLY A 269 12.85 -5.31 -8.72
C GLY A 269 13.55 -4.49 -9.82
N ALA A 270 13.03 -4.49 -11.04
CA ALA A 270 13.52 -3.63 -12.12
C ALA A 270 13.10 -2.16 -11.97
N SER A 271 11.91 -1.90 -11.43
CA SER A 271 11.35 -0.55 -11.28
C SER A 271 11.90 0.17 -10.04
N PHE A 272 12.22 -0.59 -8.99
CA PHE A 272 12.74 -0.10 -7.72
C PHE A 272 14.03 -0.85 -7.36
N PRO A 273 15.13 -0.65 -8.11
CA PRO A 273 16.39 -1.31 -7.80
C PRO A 273 16.87 -0.88 -6.41
N ALA A 274 17.44 -1.83 -5.66
CA ALA A 274 18.16 -1.50 -4.44
C ALA A 274 19.27 -0.50 -4.77
N GLY A 275 19.43 0.53 -3.93
CA GLY A 275 20.51 1.51 -4.08
C GLY A 275 21.84 0.79 -4.28
N ARG A 276 22.63 1.20 -5.28
CA ARG A 276 23.99 0.68 -5.39
C ARG A 276 24.74 1.05 -4.10
N PRO A 277 25.51 0.12 -3.51
CA PRO A 277 26.41 0.46 -2.43
C PRO A 277 27.43 1.53 -2.88
#